data_AF-A0A1G5IGI7-F1
#
_entry.id   AF-A0A1G5IGI7-F1
#
_cell.length_a   1.000
_cell.length_b   1.000
_cell.length_c   1.000
_cell.angle_alpha   90.00
_cell.angle_beta   90.00
_cell.angle_gamma   90.00
#
_symmetry.space_group_name_H-M   'P 1'
#
loop_
_entity.id
_entity.type
_entity.pdbx_description
1 polymer ?
#
loop_
_entity_poly.entity_id
_entity_poly.type
_entity_poly.pdbx_seq_one_letter_code
_entity_poly.pdbx_strand_id
1 'polypeptide(L)'
;MDIKKCCVYYSNEKGYCIVPETKAKDVPVWVSIKPIETIAPNADIQELGSAIQKAFDSIEVVESPTLKEARNNQFWVELGFKGFGAFSKKHSAVVIEFHGEIVKVIKLIREKQGAYTRSQISDDIIEIDSESEGTISAIASAVMKLNDNPSEDNGTVEKQFTTLGKKKITYCMPCDKFEDCGDNGTDAYQVFKEAGTGNYIAFLIDNGYKELNEIEIQRVLERQLGVLKSFVCEKISSNRICVRAGNDDCKVESNIFVWDDEFLELQLFVNANRNSSIADEEYNNILNSIRVDE
;
A
#
# COMPACT_ATOMS: atom_id res chain seq x y z
N MET A 1 -11.74 23.08 -12.07
CA MET A 1 -12.53 22.01 -11.45
C MET A 1 -11.91 21.77 -10.08
N ASP A 2 -12.62 22.12 -9.02
CA ASP A 2 -12.09 21.99 -7.67
C ASP A 2 -12.11 20.52 -7.27
N ILE A 3 -10.92 19.99 -6.99
CA ILE A 3 -10.73 18.62 -6.53
C ILE A 3 -11.43 18.51 -5.17
N LYS A 4 -12.36 17.57 -5.03
CA LYS A 4 -12.89 17.19 -3.71
C LYS A 4 -12.05 16.06 -3.16
N LYS A 5 -11.66 16.16 -1.89
CA LYS A 5 -10.78 15.21 -1.25
C LYS A 5 -11.27 14.89 0.16
N CYS A 6 -11.25 13.62 0.52
CA CYS A 6 -11.55 13.16 1.86
C CYS A 6 -10.58 12.03 2.24
N CYS A 7 -10.15 12.00 3.49
CA CYS A 7 -9.40 10.87 4.04
C CYS A 7 -10.31 10.09 5.00
N VAL A 8 -10.40 8.77 4.81
CA VAL A 8 -11.14 7.87 5.70
C VAL A 8 -10.13 7.03 6.46
N TYR A 9 -10.14 7.16 7.78
CA TYR A 9 -9.33 6.36 8.70
C TYR A 9 -10.18 5.26 9.31
N TYR A 10 -9.63 4.07 9.52
CA TYR A 10 -10.37 2.96 10.12
C TYR A 10 -9.57 2.27 11.24
N SER A 11 -10.24 1.91 12.33
CA SER A 11 -9.72 0.97 13.32
C SER A 11 -10.82 0.07 13.86
N ASN A 12 -10.45 -1.16 14.24
CA ASN A 12 -11.39 -2.11 14.86
C ASN A 12 -11.97 -1.58 16.19
N GLU A 13 -11.24 -0.72 16.90
CA GLU A 13 -11.66 -0.16 18.20
C GLU A 13 -12.61 1.04 18.07
N LYS A 14 -12.35 1.94 17.10
CA LYS A 14 -13.04 3.23 16.99
C LYS A 14 -13.92 3.37 15.74
N GLY A 15 -13.83 2.43 14.81
CA GLY A 15 -14.56 2.42 13.56
C GLY A 15 -13.96 3.38 12.54
N TYR A 16 -14.81 3.92 11.66
CA TYR A 16 -14.37 4.84 10.63
C TYR A 16 -14.41 6.29 11.12
N CYS A 17 -13.39 7.05 10.75
CA CYS A 17 -13.33 8.50 10.87
C CYS A 17 -13.18 9.10 9.48
N ILE A 18 -14.18 9.85 9.04
CA ILE A 18 -14.26 10.47 7.72
C ILE A 18 -13.86 11.93 7.89
N VAL A 19 -12.73 12.28 7.28
CA VAL A 19 -12.08 13.59 7.43
C VAL A 19 -12.08 14.31 6.09
N PRO A 20 -13.01 15.26 5.88
CA PRO A 20 -13.01 16.09 4.68
C PRO A 20 -11.75 16.96 4.62
N GLU A 21 -11.26 17.20 3.40
CA GLU A 21 -10.07 18.01 3.14
C GLU A 21 -10.32 19.08 2.07
N THR A 22 -9.69 20.24 2.23
CA THR A 22 -9.67 21.31 1.22
C THR A 22 -8.26 21.89 1.09
N LYS A 23 -8.04 22.77 0.12
CA LYS A 23 -6.78 23.51 0.02
C LYS A 23 -6.83 24.72 0.94
N ALA A 24 -5.74 24.96 1.67
CA ALA A 24 -5.62 26.20 2.42
C ALA A 24 -5.62 27.41 1.47
N LYS A 25 -6.23 28.54 1.87
CA LYS A 25 -6.34 29.71 0.98
C LYS A 25 -5.03 30.49 0.81
N ASP A 26 -4.09 30.33 1.74
CA ASP A 26 -2.81 31.04 1.78
C ASP A 26 -1.63 30.21 1.28
N VAL A 27 -1.77 28.88 1.15
CA VAL A 27 -0.73 27.96 0.67
C VAL A 27 -1.34 26.78 -0.10
N PRO A 28 -0.64 26.20 -1.09
CA PRO A 28 -1.15 25.09 -1.90
C PRO A 28 -1.06 23.73 -1.17
N VAL A 29 -1.53 23.65 0.08
CA VAL A 29 -1.47 22.46 0.93
C VAL A 29 -2.88 22.00 1.27
N TRP A 30 -3.11 20.68 1.20
CA TRP A 30 -4.34 20.06 1.64
C TRP A 30 -4.41 20.05 3.16
N VAL A 31 -5.57 20.41 3.70
CA VAL A 31 -5.80 20.50 5.12
C VAL A 31 -7.17 19.94 5.49
N SER A 32 -7.24 19.26 6.63
CA SER A 32 -8.49 18.73 7.16
C SER A 32 -9.42 19.86 7.60
N ILE A 33 -10.71 19.70 7.37
CA ILE A 33 -11.77 20.63 7.79
C ILE A 33 -12.78 19.93 8.71
N LYS A 34 -13.71 20.71 9.25
CA LYS A 34 -14.81 20.23 10.09
C LYS A 34 -16.15 20.43 9.37
N PRO A 35 -17.21 19.66 9.73
CA PRO A 35 -17.20 18.57 10.72
C PRO A 35 -16.46 17.33 10.22
N ILE A 36 -15.94 16.53 11.16
CA ILE A 36 -15.54 15.14 10.89
C ILE A 36 -16.71 14.23 11.26
N GLU A 37 -16.87 13.14 10.54
CA GLU A 37 -17.87 12.11 10.87
C GLU A 37 -17.18 10.88 11.46
N THR A 38 -17.81 10.25 12.44
CA THR A 38 -17.35 8.99 13.01
C THR A 38 -18.49 7.98 13.02
N ILE A 39 -18.23 6.76 12.55
CA ILE A 39 -19.19 5.67 12.51
C ILE A 39 -18.58 4.40 13.09
N ALA A 40 -19.43 3.50 13.58
CA ALA A 40 -19.00 2.30 14.29
C ALA A 40 -18.18 1.33 13.40
N PRO A 41 -17.36 0.45 13.99
CA PRO A 41 -16.54 -0.50 13.24
C PRO A 41 -17.32 -1.48 12.36
N ASN A 42 -18.55 -1.82 12.77
CA ASN A 42 -19.45 -2.73 12.08
C ASN A 42 -20.43 -2.00 11.14
N ALA A 43 -20.12 -0.75 10.77
CA ALA A 43 -20.95 0.02 9.86
C ALA A 43 -21.10 -0.70 8.51
N ASP A 44 -22.30 -0.67 7.96
CA ASP A 44 -22.55 -1.22 6.62
C ASP A 44 -22.21 -0.20 5.51
N ILE A 45 -22.30 -0.65 4.25
CA ILE A 45 -21.99 0.17 3.06
C ILE A 45 -22.87 1.43 3.02
N GLN A 46 -24.12 1.35 3.47
CA GLN A 46 -25.05 2.47 3.44
C GLN A 46 -24.71 3.51 4.51
N GLU A 47 -24.35 3.07 5.71
CA GLU A 47 -23.90 3.94 6.80
C GLU A 47 -22.60 4.65 6.44
N LEU A 48 -21.61 3.91 5.92
CA LEU A 48 -20.34 4.50 5.47
C LEU A 48 -20.53 5.43 4.28
N GLY A 49 -21.33 5.03 3.28
CA GLY A 49 -21.65 5.89 2.13
C GLY A 49 -22.33 7.19 2.54
N SER A 50 -23.26 7.12 3.50
CA SER A 50 -23.94 8.31 4.03
C SER A 50 -22.97 9.27 4.74
N ALA A 51 -22.02 8.74 5.52
CA ALA A 51 -21.00 9.55 6.19
C ALA A 51 -20.02 10.20 5.19
N ILE A 52 -19.62 9.45 4.16
CA ILE A 52 -18.77 9.96 3.07
C ILE A 52 -19.48 11.08 2.31
N GLN A 53 -20.77 10.91 1.97
CA GLN A 53 -21.55 11.95 1.29
C GLN A 53 -21.62 13.24 2.12
N LYS A 54 -21.92 13.13 3.42
CA LYS A 54 -21.95 14.29 4.33
C LYS A 54 -20.60 15.03 4.36
N ALA A 55 -19.50 14.30 4.38
CA ALA A 55 -18.17 14.91 4.33
C ALA A 55 -17.97 15.68 3.02
N PHE A 56 -18.39 15.14 1.87
CA PHE A 56 -18.32 15.87 0.60
C PHE A 56 -19.24 17.09 0.54
N ASP A 57 -20.47 16.99 1.06
CA ASP A 57 -21.40 18.11 1.14
C ASP A 57 -20.79 19.25 1.99
N SER A 58 -20.07 18.92 3.05
CA SER A 58 -19.38 19.91 3.89
C SER A 58 -18.26 20.66 3.15
N ILE A 59 -17.56 19.98 2.23
CA ILE A 59 -16.48 20.59 1.45
C ILE A 59 -17.05 21.65 0.49
N GLU A 60 -18.25 21.45 -0.04
CA GLU A 60 -18.86 22.40 -1.00
C GLU A 60 -19.23 23.75 -0.38
N VAL A 61 -19.52 23.77 0.92
CA VAL A 61 -20.03 24.96 1.62
C VAL A 61 -19.00 25.62 2.52
N VAL A 62 -17.84 24.98 2.75
CA VAL A 62 -16.80 25.53 3.63
C VAL A 62 -16.02 26.63 2.93
N GLU A 63 -15.68 27.69 3.67
CA GLU A 63 -14.61 28.60 3.22
C GLU A 63 -13.25 27.94 3.45
N SER A 64 -12.35 28.02 2.46
CA SER A 64 -10.99 27.51 2.59
C SER A 64 -10.26 28.18 3.77
N PRO A 65 -9.78 27.43 4.78
CA PRO A 65 -9.11 28.01 5.93
C PRO A 65 -7.69 28.46 5.56
N THR A 66 -7.10 29.32 6.38
CA THR A 66 -5.65 29.52 6.40
C THR A 66 -4.94 28.30 6.97
N LEU A 67 -3.66 28.12 6.66
CA LEU A 67 -2.84 27.04 7.25
C LEU A 67 -2.84 27.11 8.79
N LYS A 68 -2.87 28.32 9.37
CA LYS A 68 -2.90 28.52 10.83
C LYS A 68 -4.20 28.02 11.44
N GLU A 69 -5.34 28.33 10.84
CA GLU A 69 -6.66 27.85 11.29
C GLU A 69 -6.73 26.32 11.19
N ALA A 70 -6.25 25.75 10.08
CA ALA A 70 -6.27 24.32 9.89
C ALA A 70 -5.33 23.56 10.84
N ARG A 71 -4.18 24.12 11.24
CA ARG A 71 -3.30 23.51 12.25
C ARG A 71 -3.96 23.39 13.63
N ASN A 72 -4.96 24.21 13.91
CA ASN A 72 -5.76 24.10 15.13
C ASN A 72 -6.85 23.02 15.01
N ASN A 73 -7.11 22.52 13.79
CA ASN A 73 -8.07 21.46 13.53
C ASN A 73 -7.43 20.07 13.76
N GLN A 74 -7.15 19.75 15.02
CA GLN A 74 -6.54 18.49 15.44
C GLN A 74 -7.61 17.43 15.74
N PHE A 75 -8.31 16.97 14.71
CA PHE A 75 -9.43 16.04 14.85
C PHE A 75 -9.08 14.78 15.67
N TRP A 76 -7.83 14.30 15.62
CA TRP A 76 -7.37 13.14 16.40
C TRP A 76 -7.44 13.38 17.92
N VAL A 77 -7.38 14.63 18.38
CA VAL A 77 -7.53 14.98 19.81
C VAL A 77 -8.97 14.78 20.26
N GLU A 78 -9.95 15.12 19.41
CA GLU A 78 -11.39 14.86 19.67
C GLU A 78 -11.68 13.36 19.76
N LEU A 79 -10.88 12.53 19.07
CA LEU A 79 -10.91 11.07 19.16
C LEU A 79 -10.11 10.50 20.35
N GLY A 80 -9.54 11.36 21.20
CA GLY A 80 -8.84 10.96 22.42
C GLY A 80 -7.35 10.65 22.26
N PHE A 81 -6.73 11.00 21.13
CA PHE A 81 -5.31 10.76 20.89
C PHE A 81 -4.45 11.98 21.24
N LYS A 82 -3.33 11.74 21.95
CA LYS A 82 -2.38 12.79 22.33
C LYS A 82 -1.62 13.42 21.15
N GLY A 83 -1.68 12.80 19.97
CA GLY A 83 -1.04 13.32 18.76
C GLY A 83 -1.30 12.42 17.56
N PHE A 84 -1.09 12.96 16.36
CA PHE A 84 -1.37 12.27 15.10
C PHE A 84 -0.58 10.96 14.96
N GLY A 85 0.69 10.93 15.38
CA GLY A 85 1.49 9.70 15.30
C GLY A 85 0.96 8.54 16.18
N ALA A 86 0.27 8.84 17.29
CA ALA A 86 -0.39 7.83 18.12
C ALA A 86 -1.74 7.38 17.52
N PHE A 87 -2.46 8.32 16.89
CA PHE A 87 -3.66 8.04 16.13
C PHE A 87 -3.35 7.12 14.94
N SER A 88 -2.38 7.49 14.10
CA SER A 88 -2.08 6.77 12.86
C SER A 88 -1.60 5.34 13.10
N LYS A 89 -0.91 5.07 14.22
CA LYS A 89 -0.50 3.70 14.58
C LYS A 89 -1.67 2.74 14.73
N LYS A 90 -2.85 3.25 15.08
CA LYS A 90 -4.04 2.44 15.31
C LYS A 90 -4.99 2.40 14.13
N HIS A 91 -4.74 3.17 13.08
CA HIS A 91 -5.68 3.33 11.99
C HIS A 91 -5.05 3.00 10.64
N SER A 92 -5.75 2.22 9.82
CA SER A 92 -5.53 2.23 8.37
C SER A 92 -6.10 3.54 7.80
N ALA A 93 -5.69 3.88 6.58
CA ALA A 93 -6.18 5.08 5.92
C ALA A 93 -6.38 4.85 4.43
N VAL A 94 -7.44 5.46 3.90
CA VAL A 94 -7.78 5.48 2.48
C VAL A 94 -8.11 6.92 2.12
N VAL A 95 -7.60 7.41 0.99
CA VAL A 95 -7.98 8.71 0.45
C VAL A 95 -8.94 8.55 -0.71
N ILE A 96 -9.94 9.43 -0.77
CA ILE A 96 -10.92 9.52 -1.85
C ILE A 96 -10.71 10.86 -2.54
N GLU A 97 -10.53 10.85 -3.86
CA GLU A 97 -10.26 12.05 -4.65
C GLU A 97 -11.11 12.10 -5.91
N PHE A 98 -11.83 13.20 -6.10
CA PHE A 98 -12.57 13.46 -7.32
C PHE A 98 -11.68 14.17 -8.35
N HIS A 99 -11.53 13.55 -9.51
CA HIS A 99 -10.78 14.00 -10.67
C HIS A 99 -11.72 14.10 -11.87
N GLY A 100 -12.63 15.07 -11.82
CA GLY A 100 -13.66 15.21 -12.84
C GLY A 100 -14.62 14.04 -12.84
N GLU A 101 -14.69 13.34 -13.96
CA GLU A 101 -15.58 12.17 -14.15
C GLU A 101 -15.10 10.92 -13.40
N ILE A 102 -13.88 10.93 -12.84
CA ILE A 102 -13.30 9.77 -12.15
C ILE A 102 -13.10 10.07 -10.66
N VAL A 103 -13.51 9.15 -9.80
CA VAL A 103 -13.16 9.12 -8.38
C VAL A 103 -12.06 8.08 -8.17
N LYS A 104 -10.96 8.48 -7.54
CA LYS A 104 -9.90 7.55 -7.11
C LYS A 104 -10.03 7.27 -5.62
N VAL A 105 -10.12 6.01 -5.26
CA VAL A 105 -10.08 5.52 -3.86
C VAL A 105 -8.75 4.79 -3.68
N ILE A 106 -7.88 5.32 -2.83
CA ILE A 106 -6.46 4.93 -2.79
C ILE A 106 -6.07 4.55 -1.36
N LYS A 107 -5.50 3.35 -1.18
CA LYS A 107 -4.93 2.94 0.11
C LYS A 107 -3.74 3.82 0.46
N LEU A 108 -3.66 4.23 1.72
CA LEU A 108 -2.54 4.97 2.25
C LEU A 108 -1.68 4.10 3.17
N ILE A 109 -0.37 4.21 3.01
CA ILE A 109 0.64 3.48 3.76
C ILE A 109 1.24 4.38 4.83
N ARG A 110 1.20 3.94 6.08
CA ARG A 110 1.74 4.69 7.22
C ARG A 110 3.27 4.64 7.22
N GLU A 111 3.91 5.80 7.28
CA GLU A 111 5.37 5.92 7.41
C GLU A 111 5.84 5.81 8.87
N LYS A 112 7.15 5.59 9.09
CA LYS A 112 7.76 5.50 10.44
C LYS A 112 7.37 6.69 11.33
N GLN A 113 7.39 7.90 10.78
CA GLN A 113 7.08 9.15 11.51
C GLN A 113 5.58 9.35 11.77
N GLY A 114 4.72 8.49 11.20
CA GLY A 114 3.28 8.49 11.40
C GLY A 114 2.47 9.29 10.40
N ALA A 115 3.12 9.90 9.40
CA ALA A 115 2.47 10.38 8.19
C ALA A 115 1.96 9.21 7.33
N TYR A 116 1.14 9.52 6.33
CA TYR A 116 0.67 8.56 5.35
C TYR A 116 1.12 8.98 3.96
N THR A 117 1.54 8.00 3.16
CA THR A 117 1.83 8.17 1.73
C THR A 117 0.88 7.32 0.89
N ARG A 118 0.72 7.66 -0.38
CA ARG A 118 -0.11 6.85 -1.29
C ARG A 118 0.54 5.51 -1.55
N SER A 119 -0.25 4.44 -1.53
CA SER A 119 0.21 3.19 -2.12
C SER A 119 0.56 3.41 -3.60
N GLN A 120 1.60 2.73 -4.03
CA GLN A 120 2.07 2.73 -5.43
C GLN A 120 1.70 1.41 -6.12
N ILE A 121 0.89 0.58 -5.47
CA ILE A 121 0.37 -0.67 -6.01
C ILE A 121 -0.93 -0.37 -6.75
N SER A 122 -1.09 -0.87 -7.98
CA SER A 122 -2.28 -0.64 -8.79
C SER A 122 -3.55 -1.12 -8.11
N ASP A 123 -3.49 -2.27 -7.45
CA ASP A 123 -4.65 -2.92 -6.83
C ASP A 123 -5.13 -2.19 -5.55
N ASP A 124 -4.29 -1.32 -5.01
CA ASP A 124 -4.61 -0.40 -3.92
C ASP A 124 -5.27 0.90 -4.42
N ILE A 125 -5.50 1.02 -5.74
CA ILE A 125 -6.14 2.16 -6.40
C ILE A 125 -7.38 1.66 -7.12
N ILE A 126 -8.54 2.08 -6.65
CA ILE A 126 -9.82 1.76 -7.28
C ILE A 126 -10.36 3.03 -7.94
N GLU A 127 -10.57 2.98 -9.24
CA GLU A 127 -11.18 4.05 -10.02
C GLU A 127 -12.67 3.78 -10.22
N ILE A 128 -13.49 4.79 -9.97
CA ILE A 128 -14.95 4.71 -10.02
C ILE A 128 -15.47 5.87 -10.85
N ASP A 129 -16.44 5.61 -11.72
CA ASP A 129 -17.13 6.66 -12.46
C ASP A 129 -17.97 7.51 -11.50
N SER A 130 -17.69 8.82 -11.49
CA SER A 130 -18.33 9.79 -10.60
C SER A 130 -19.79 10.09 -10.96
N GLU A 131 -20.21 9.82 -12.19
CA GLU A 131 -21.56 10.12 -12.70
C GLU A 131 -22.48 8.89 -12.68
N SER A 132 -21.95 7.72 -12.34
CA SER A 132 -22.73 6.49 -12.29
C SER A 132 -23.77 6.46 -11.14
N GLU A 133 -24.92 5.82 -11.39
CA GLU A 133 -25.87 5.56 -10.32
C GLU A 133 -25.23 4.64 -9.26
N GLY A 134 -25.20 5.07 -8.01
CA GLY A 134 -24.58 4.31 -6.92
C GLY A 134 -23.09 4.58 -6.68
N THR A 135 -22.49 5.62 -7.28
CA THR A 135 -21.09 6.02 -7.04
C THR A 135 -20.72 6.04 -5.56
N ILE A 136 -21.57 6.59 -4.69
CA ILE A 136 -21.28 6.65 -3.24
C ILE A 136 -21.21 5.26 -2.60
N SER A 137 -22.11 4.35 -2.97
CA SER A 137 -22.05 2.96 -2.49
C SER A 137 -20.82 2.24 -3.01
N ALA A 138 -20.41 2.49 -4.26
CA ALA A 138 -19.18 1.96 -4.83
C ALA A 138 -17.93 2.48 -4.09
N ILE A 139 -17.89 3.78 -3.76
CA ILE A 139 -16.81 4.38 -2.96
C ILE A 139 -16.75 3.74 -1.58
N ALA A 140 -17.87 3.62 -0.87
CA ALA A 140 -17.92 3.00 0.45
C ALA A 140 -17.44 1.54 0.41
N SER A 141 -17.89 0.77 -0.59
CA SER A 141 -17.44 -0.62 -0.79
C SER A 141 -15.93 -0.71 -1.07
N ALA A 142 -15.37 0.21 -1.88
CA ALA A 142 -13.95 0.30 -2.13
C ALA A 142 -13.14 0.66 -0.86
N VAL A 143 -13.65 1.59 -0.05
CA VAL A 143 -13.04 1.97 1.23
C VAL A 143 -13.02 0.79 2.20
N MET A 144 -14.12 0.03 2.30
CA MET A 144 -14.17 -1.19 3.12
C MET A 144 -13.14 -2.21 2.63
N LYS A 145 -13.15 -2.53 1.33
CA LYS A 145 -12.19 -3.46 0.73
C LYS A 145 -10.74 -3.09 1.01
N LEU A 146 -10.38 -1.81 0.90
CA LEU A 146 -8.99 -1.36 1.11
C LEU A 146 -8.61 -1.27 2.60
N ASN A 147 -9.58 -1.17 3.50
CA ASN A 147 -9.38 -1.19 4.96
C ASN A 147 -9.47 -2.61 5.57
N ASP A 148 -10.14 -3.56 4.92
CA ASP A 148 -10.22 -4.99 5.29
C ASP A 148 -8.88 -5.73 5.16
N ASN A 149 -7.86 -5.06 4.62
CA ASN A 149 -6.45 -5.39 4.84
C ASN A 149 -5.85 -4.44 5.89
N PRO A 150 -6.35 -4.42 7.15
CA PRO A 150 -5.74 -3.60 8.17
C PRO A 150 -4.32 -4.10 8.35
N SER A 151 -3.42 -3.17 8.62
CA SER A 151 -2.13 -3.48 9.23
C SER A 151 -2.41 -4.15 10.58
N GLU A 152 -2.73 -5.44 10.58
CA GLU A 152 -2.74 -6.25 11.78
C GLU A 152 -1.29 -6.36 12.22
N ASP A 153 -0.98 -5.72 13.34
CA ASP A 153 0.16 -6.08 14.19
C ASP A 153 -0.14 -7.47 14.78
N ASN A 154 -0.13 -8.48 13.92
CA ASN A 154 -0.45 -9.88 14.22
C ASN A 154 0.74 -10.56 14.88
N GLY A 155 1.28 -10.01 15.98
CA GLY A 155 2.40 -10.61 16.70
C GLY A 155 3.50 -11.11 15.76
N THR A 156 3.75 -10.38 14.68
CA THR A 156 4.47 -10.88 13.52
C THR A 156 5.89 -11.12 13.96
N VAL A 157 6.38 -12.35 13.78
CA VAL A 157 7.77 -12.66 14.09
C VAL A 157 8.62 -11.87 13.10
N GLU A 158 9.28 -10.83 13.60
CA GLU A 158 10.24 -10.07 12.81
C GLU A 158 11.50 -10.92 12.60
N LYS A 159 11.94 -11.02 11.35
CA LYS A 159 13.23 -11.60 11.00
C LYS A 159 14.14 -10.51 10.44
N GLN A 160 15.44 -10.72 10.58
CA GLN A 160 16.44 -9.78 10.11
C GLN A 160 17.61 -10.52 9.45
N PHE A 161 18.20 -9.89 8.44
CA PHE A 161 19.49 -10.29 7.87
C PHE A 161 20.29 -9.04 7.51
N THR A 162 21.59 -9.24 7.28
CA THR A 162 22.49 -8.17 6.84
C THR A 162 22.89 -8.45 5.40
N THR A 163 22.75 -7.46 4.53
CA THR A 163 23.16 -7.56 3.12
C THR A 163 24.69 -7.60 2.98
N LEU A 164 25.20 -7.92 1.79
CA LEU A 164 26.64 -7.89 1.49
C LEU A 164 27.22 -6.47 1.65
N GLY A 165 26.46 -5.44 1.29
CA GLY A 165 26.79 -4.03 1.55
C GLY A 165 26.49 -3.56 2.97
N LYS A 166 26.26 -4.50 3.90
CA LYS A 166 26.11 -4.29 5.35
C LYS A 166 24.85 -3.54 5.77
N LYS A 167 23.86 -3.41 4.88
CA LYS A 167 22.54 -2.88 5.25
C LYS A 167 21.80 -3.90 6.09
N LYS A 168 21.17 -3.46 7.18
CA LYS A 168 20.35 -4.33 8.00
C LYS A 168 18.92 -4.31 7.48
N ILE A 169 18.42 -5.48 7.08
CA ILE A 169 17.05 -5.66 6.61
C ILE A 169 16.23 -6.29 7.73
N THR A 170 15.05 -5.75 8.00
CA THR A 170 14.07 -6.31 8.93
C THR A 170 12.71 -6.40 8.24
N TYR A 171 12.01 -7.51 8.40
CA TYR A 171 10.71 -7.77 7.76
C TYR A 171 9.90 -8.74 8.62
N CYS A 172 8.59 -8.79 8.38
CA CYS A 172 7.68 -9.75 9.00
C CYS A 172 7.77 -11.10 8.30
N MET A 173 7.85 -12.19 9.06
CA MET A 173 7.78 -13.54 8.51
C MET A 173 6.42 -13.80 7.85
N PRO A 174 6.37 -14.55 6.73
CA PRO A 174 5.11 -15.02 6.17
C PRO A 174 4.41 -16.01 7.12
N CYS A 175 3.14 -16.29 6.87
CA CYS A 175 2.38 -17.26 7.65
C CYS A 175 2.95 -18.70 7.58
N ASP A 176 2.40 -19.59 8.42
CA ASP A 176 2.84 -20.98 8.58
C ASP A 176 2.66 -21.87 7.33
N LYS A 177 1.98 -21.37 6.29
CA LYS A 177 1.88 -22.02 4.98
C LYS A 177 3.16 -21.90 4.15
N PHE A 178 4.04 -20.97 4.54
CA PHE A 178 5.34 -20.77 3.93
C PHE A 178 6.44 -21.40 4.78
N GLU A 179 7.15 -22.37 4.21
CA GLU A 179 8.34 -22.96 4.80
C GLU A 179 9.53 -22.00 4.64
N ASP A 180 10.26 -21.76 5.72
CA ASP A 180 11.53 -21.03 5.73
C ASP A 180 12.64 -21.94 5.20
N CYS A 181 13.12 -21.67 3.99
CA CYS A 181 14.14 -22.48 3.32
C CYS A 181 15.58 -21.94 3.47
N GLY A 182 15.79 -20.89 4.28
CA GLY A 182 17.06 -20.17 4.33
C GLY A 182 17.50 -19.64 2.96
N ASP A 183 18.79 -19.73 2.62
CA ASP A 183 19.31 -19.38 1.29
C ASP A 183 18.98 -20.44 0.22
N ASN A 184 18.53 -21.63 0.64
CA ASN A 184 18.26 -22.80 -0.18
C ASN A 184 19.42 -23.16 -1.15
N GLY A 185 20.67 -22.83 -0.78
CA GLY A 185 21.84 -23.02 -1.66
C GLY A 185 21.81 -22.18 -2.95
N THR A 186 21.09 -21.05 -2.92
CA THR A 186 20.95 -20.12 -4.05
C THR A 186 21.61 -18.78 -3.74
N ASP A 187 21.66 -17.88 -4.73
CA ASP A 187 22.11 -16.49 -4.55
C ASP A 187 21.00 -15.62 -3.91
N ALA A 188 20.43 -16.10 -2.80
CA ALA A 188 19.38 -15.44 -2.03
C ALA A 188 19.79 -15.31 -0.56
N TYR A 189 19.40 -14.21 0.07
CA TYR A 189 19.50 -14.06 1.53
C TYR A 189 18.49 -14.93 2.26
N GLN A 190 17.32 -15.12 1.65
CA GLN A 190 16.20 -15.83 2.24
C GLN A 190 15.21 -16.27 1.16
N VAL A 191 14.70 -17.50 1.27
CA VAL A 191 13.64 -18.05 0.44
C VAL A 191 12.54 -18.61 1.34
N PHE A 192 11.30 -18.35 0.96
CA PHE A 192 10.10 -18.91 1.56
C PHE A 192 9.33 -19.67 0.50
N LYS A 193 8.90 -20.89 0.81
CA LYS A 193 8.19 -21.76 -0.13
C LYS A 193 6.79 -22.06 0.38
N GLU A 194 5.78 -21.82 -0.45
CA GLU A 194 4.43 -22.26 -0.13
C GLU A 194 4.28 -23.77 -0.35
N ALA A 195 3.80 -24.47 0.67
CA ALA A 195 3.67 -25.92 0.66
C ALA A 195 2.71 -26.40 -0.45
N GLY A 196 3.21 -27.27 -1.34
CA GLY A 196 2.40 -27.94 -2.36
C GLY A 196 2.09 -27.14 -3.62
N THR A 197 2.38 -25.83 -3.66
CA THR A 197 2.06 -24.97 -4.83
C THR A 197 3.27 -24.72 -5.73
N GLY A 198 4.48 -24.75 -5.18
CA GLY A 198 5.67 -24.33 -5.91
C GLY A 198 5.74 -22.82 -6.12
N ASN A 199 5.04 -22.06 -5.28
CA ASN A 199 5.17 -20.61 -5.18
C ASN A 199 6.29 -20.27 -4.19
N TYR A 200 7.01 -19.19 -4.45
CA TYR A 200 8.14 -18.77 -3.65
C TYR A 200 8.15 -17.26 -3.44
N ILE A 201 8.57 -16.84 -2.26
CA ILE A 201 8.95 -15.45 -1.97
C ILE A 201 10.42 -15.45 -1.58
N ALA A 202 11.23 -14.65 -2.26
CA ALA A 202 12.68 -14.64 -2.06
C ALA A 202 13.26 -13.24 -1.95
N PHE A 203 14.21 -13.07 -1.03
CA PHE A 203 15.12 -11.94 -0.96
C PHE A 203 16.40 -12.30 -1.70
N LEU A 204 16.56 -11.83 -2.93
CA LEU A 204 17.68 -12.17 -3.81
C LEU A 204 18.89 -11.25 -3.57
N ILE A 205 20.08 -11.83 -3.69
CA ILE A 205 21.36 -11.12 -3.64
C ILE A 205 21.68 -10.55 -5.02
N ASP A 206 21.62 -11.40 -6.04
CA ASP A 206 21.84 -11.04 -7.43
C ASP A 206 20.96 -11.93 -8.31
N ASN A 207 20.28 -11.31 -9.26
CA ASN A 207 19.49 -12.02 -10.26
C ASN A 207 20.24 -12.14 -11.61
N GLY A 208 21.49 -11.66 -11.64
CA GLY A 208 22.37 -11.64 -12.79
C GLY A 208 22.14 -10.45 -13.72
N TYR A 209 21.58 -9.35 -13.20
CA TYR A 209 21.41 -8.11 -13.95
C TYR A 209 22.75 -7.41 -14.10
N LYS A 210 23.13 -7.07 -15.33
CA LYS A 210 24.31 -6.22 -15.56
C LYS A 210 24.04 -4.75 -15.20
N GLU A 211 22.82 -4.31 -15.46
CA GLU A 211 22.33 -2.96 -15.21
C GLU A 211 20.86 -3.04 -14.82
N LEU A 212 20.44 -2.17 -13.90
CA LEU A 212 19.04 -2.08 -13.47
C LEU A 212 18.24 -1.18 -14.44
N ASN A 213 18.07 -1.67 -15.66
CA ASN A 213 17.22 -1.05 -16.68
C ASN A 213 16.23 -2.07 -17.26
N GLU A 214 15.15 -1.56 -17.85
CA GLU A 214 14.04 -2.35 -18.38
C GLU A 214 14.49 -3.47 -19.32
N ILE A 215 15.42 -3.16 -20.25
CA ILE A 215 15.87 -4.09 -21.30
C ILE A 215 16.66 -5.25 -20.68
N GLU A 216 17.60 -4.95 -19.78
CA GLU A 216 18.43 -6.00 -19.16
C GLU A 216 17.62 -6.85 -18.18
N ILE A 217 16.70 -6.24 -17.42
CA ILE A 217 15.79 -6.97 -16.53
C ILE A 217 14.91 -7.94 -17.34
N GLN A 218 14.26 -7.45 -18.41
CA GLN A 218 13.43 -8.29 -19.27
C GLN A 218 14.23 -9.47 -19.82
N ARG A 219 15.43 -9.20 -20.34
CA ARG A 219 16.32 -10.23 -20.91
C ARG A 219 16.69 -11.30 -19.90
N VAL A 220 17.02 -10.92 -18.67
CA VAL A 220 17.35 -11.87 -17.60
C VAL A 220 16.15 -12.73 -17.24
N LEU A 221 14.97 -12.14 -17.11
CA LEU A 221 13.73 -12.89 -16.84
C LEU A 221 13.35 -13.82 -17.99
N GLU A 222 13.48 -13.39 -19.25
CA GLU A 222 13.25 -14.24 -20.42
C GLU A 222 14.22 -15.43 -20.47
N ARG A 223 15.48 -15.23 -20.06
CA ARG A 223 16.46 -16.31 -19.95
C ARG A 223 16.09 -17.33 -18.87
N GLN A 224 15.49 -16.89 -17.77
CA GLN A 224 15.15 -17.74 -16.62
C GLN A 224 13.80 -18.45 -16.79
N LEU A 225 12.80 -17.73 -17.30
CA LEU A 225 11.39 -18.15 -17.33
C LEU A 225 10.95 -18.61 -18.73
N GLY A 226 11.72 -18.29 -19.77
CA GLY A 226 11.32 -18.44 -21.16
C GLY A 226 10.61 -17.19 -21.70
N VAL A 227 10.04 -17.30 -22.90
CA VAL A 227 9.40 -16.16 -23.59
C VAL A 227 8.26 -15.60 -22.73
N LEU A 228 8.36 -14.30 -22.42
CA LEU A 228 7.36 -13.60 -21.64
C LEU A 228 6.15 -13.21 -22.52
N LYS A 229 4.95 -13.35 -21.99
CA LYS A 229 3.71 -12.83 -22.59
C LYS A 229 3.34 -11.45 -22.06
N SER A 230 3.74 -11.16 -20.83
CA SER A 230 3.58 -9.87 -20.19
C SER A 230 4.88 -9.48 -19.51
N PHE A 231 5.21 -8.20 -19.61
CA PHE A 231 6.34 -7.61 -18.94
C PHE A 231 6.05 -6.12 -18.71
N VAL A 232 6.24 -5.68 -17.47
CA VAL A 232 6.08 -4.30 -17.03
C VAL A 232 7.22 -4.01 -16.07
N CYS A 233 7.94 -2.93 -16.32
CA CYS A 233 9.01 -2.44 -15.45
C CYS A 233 8.75 -0.97 -15.12
N GLU A 234 8.48 -0.69 -13.85
CA GLU A 234 8.08 0.64 -13.39
C GLU A 234 9.07 1.15 -12.34
N LYS A 235 9.66 2.32 -12.60
CA LYS A 235 10.45 3.01 -11.58
C LYS A 235 9.50 3.71 -10.61
N ILE A 236 9.32 3.13 -9.43
CA ILE A 236 8.37 3.61 -8.43
C ILE A 236 8.92 4.81 -7.65
N SER A 237 10.22 4.86 -7.41
CA SER A 237 10.90 5.99 -6.75
C SER A 237 12.36 6.06 -7.21
N SER A 238 13.13 7.02 -6.68
CA SER A 238 14.57 7.10 -6.95
C SER A 238 15.34 5.83 -6.54
N ASN A 239 14.82 5.07 -5.58
CA ASN A 239 15.44 3.92 -4.95
C ASN A 239 14.61 2.62 -5.07
N ARG A 240 13.56 2.57 -5.90
CA ARG A 240 12.73 1.38 -6.06
C ARG A 240 12.24 1.18 -7.49
N ILE A 241 12.39 -0.03 -8.00
CA ILE A 241 11.86 -0.51 -9.28
C ILE A 241 10.91 -1.67 -8.99
N CYS A 242 9.72 -1.64 -9.58
CA CYS A 242 8.77 -2.75 -9.56
C CYS A 242 8.77 -3.42 -10.93
N VAL A 243 8.82 -4.74 -10.96
CA VAL A 243 8.81 -5.54 -12.18
C VAL A 243 7.69 -6.55 -12.07
N ARG A 244 6.84 -6.64 -13.10
CA ARG A 244 5.84 -7.70 -13.22
C ARG A 244 6.04 -8.39 -14.56
N ALA A 245 6.18 -9.69 -14.53
CA ALA A 245 6.42 -10.49 -15.72
C ALA A 245 5.63 -11.79 -15.64
N GLY A 246 5.32 -12.38 -16.79
CA GLY A 246 4.67 -13.69 -16.79
C GLY A 246 4.56 -14.32 -18.16
N ASN A 247 4.28 -15.60 -18.14
CA ASN A 247 3.93 -16.43 -19.29
C ASN A 247 2.81 -17.40 -18.89
N ASP A 248 2.57 -18.44 -19.69
CA ASP A 248 1.52 -19.41 -19.40
C ASP A 248 1.79 -20.27 -18.16
N ASP A 249 3.06 -20.39 -17.77
CA ASP A 249 3.51 -21.29 -16.72
C ASP A 249 3.71 -20.59 -15.37
N CYS A 250 3.96 -19.27 -15.38
CA CYS A 250 4.26 -18.52 -14.16
C CYS A 250 3.98 -17.01 -14.25
N LYS A 251 3.84 -16.41 -13.07
CA LYS A 251 3.88 -14.97 -12.82
C LYS A 251 5.06 -14.68 -11.89
N VAL A 252 5.78 -13.60 -12.17
CA VAL A 252 6.78 -13.02 -11.29
C VAL A 252 6.43 -11.57 -10.97
N GLU A 253 6.58 -11.20 -9.70
CA GLU A 253 6.50 -9.83 -9.24
C GLU A 253 7.71 -9.52 -8.35
N SER A 254 8.50 -8.52 -8.74
CA SER A 254 9.72 -8.12 -8.04
C SER A 254 9.67 -6.68 -7.61
N ASN A 255 10.16 -6.40 -6.40
CA ASN A 255 10.46 -5.06 -5.91
C ASN A 255 11.97 -4.99 -5.65
N ILE A 256 12.66 -4.23 -6.47
CA ILE A 256 14.11 -4.01 -6.43
C ILE A 256 14.37 -2.70 -5.71
N PHE A 257 14.95 -2.77 -4.52
CA PHE A 257 15.38 -1.64 -3.71
C PHE A 257 16.85 -1.32 -4.02
N VAL A 258 17.17 -0.07 -4.29
CA VAL A 258 18.50 0.36 -4.76
C VAL A 258 19.11 1.38 -3.80
N TRP A 259 20.36 1.16 -3.38
CA TRP A 259 21.13 2.07 -2.52
C TRP A 259 22.55 2.18 -3.05
N ASP A 260 22.98 3.39 -3.42
CA ASP A 260 24.32 3.67 -3.95
C ASP A 260 24.76 2.61 -4.99
N ASP A 261 25.60 1.64 -4.59
CA ASP A 261 26.14 0.56 -5.43
C ASP A 261 25.59 -0.84 -5.12
N GLU A 262 24.52 -0.95 -4.32
CA GLU A 262 23.88 -2.20 -3.90
C GLU A 262 22.37 -2.21 -4.24
N PHE A 263 21.81 -3.40 -4.44
CA PHE A 263 20.37 -3.57 -4.44
C PHE A 263 19.93 -4.81 -3.66
N LEU A 264 18.65 -4.84 -3.30
CA LEU A 264 17.94 -5.98 -2.76
C LEU A 264 16.70 -6.20 -3.61
N GLU A 265 16.50 -7.42 -4.12
CA GLU A 265 15.27 -7.77 -4.82
C GLU A 265 14.39 -8.65 -3.92
N LEU A 266 13.18 -8.19 -3.60
CA LEU A 266 12.12 -9.05 -3.08
C LEU A 266 11.28 -9.55 -4.26
N GLN A 267 11.36 -10.84 -4.54
CA GLN A 267 10.65 -11.49 -5.64
C GLN A 267 9.57 -12.45 -5.15
N LEU A 268 8.39 -12.37 -5.75
CA LEU A 268 7.35 -13.38 -5.72
C LEU A 268 7.37 -14.14 -7.05
N PHE A 269 7.41 -15.47 -6.96
CA PHE A 269 7.18 -16.38 -8.06
C PHE A 269 5.90 -17.18 -7.79
N VAL A 270 4.97 -17.17 -8.74
CA VAL A 270 3.72 -17.94 -8.70
C VAL A 270 3.68 -18.90 -9.87
N ASN A 271 3.49 -20.19 -9.60
CA ASN A 271 3.24 -21.20 -10.61
C ASN A 271 1.78 -21.10 -11.08
N ALA A 272 1.57 -20.77 -12.36
CA ALA A 272 0.23 -20.51 -12.91
C ALA A 272 -0.71 -21.72 -12.82
N ASN A 273 -0.16 -22.94 -12.80
CA ASN A 273 -0.94 -24.18 -12.66
C ASN A 273 -1.36 -24.46 -11.20
N ARG A 274 -0.86 -23.68 -10.23
CA ARG A 274 -1.09 -23.86 -8.79
C ARG A 274 -1.26 -22.51 -8.08
N ASN A 275 -2.00 -21.61 -8.73
CA ASN A 275 -2.33 -20.28 -8.20
C ASN A 275 -2.87 -20.36 -6.77
N SER A 276 -2.31 -19.53 -5.89
CA SER A 276 -2.75 -19.36 -4.51
C SER A 276 -3.03 -17.90 -4.26
N SER A 277 -4.25 -17.57 -3.80
CA SER A 277 -4.61 -16.20 -3.44
C SER A 277 -3.81 -15.66 -2.25
N ILE A 278 -3.14 -16.55 -1.50
CA ILE A 278 -2.38 -16.20 -0.29
C ILE A 278 -0.98 -15.71 -0.65
N ALA A 279 -0.40 -16.17 -1.76
CA ALA A 279 0.99 -15.83 -2.10
C ALA A 279 1.16 -14.33 -2.40
N ASP A 280 0.21 -13.72 -3.11
CA ASP A 280 0.21 -12.28 -3.35
C ASP A 280 -0.01 -11.49 -2.03
N GLU A 281 -0.87 -11.96 -1.14
CA GLU A 281 -1.13 -11.33 0.16
C GLU A 281 0.12 -11.35 1.05
N GLU A 282 0.76 -12.52 1.20
CA GLU A 282 1.97 -12.69 2.01
C GLU A 282 3.17 -11.93 1.44
N TYR A 283 3.33 -11.91 0.11
CA TYR A 283 4.34 -11.09 -0.54
C TYR A 283 4.16 -9.62 -0.20
N ASN A 284 2.93 -9.11 -0.28
CA ASN A 284 2.62 -7.73 0.04
C ASN A 284 2.82 -7.42 1.53
N ASN A 285 2.48 -8.35 2.42
CA ASN A 285 2.73 -8.21 3.85
C ASN A 285 4.24 -8.09 4.14
N ILE A 286 5.06 -8.94 3.53
CA ILE A 286 6.52 -8.86 3.62
C ILE A 286 7.00 -7.51 3.06
N LEU A 287 6.62 -7.18 1.82
CA LEU A 287 7.04 -5.97 1.12
C LEU A 287 6.78 -4.71 1.95
N ASN A 288 5.59 -4.60 2.54
CA ASN A 288 5.18 -3.45 3.33
C ASN A 288 5.83 -3.40 4.72
N SER A 289 6.37 -4.51 5.20
CA SER A 289 7.06 -4.60 6.48
C SER A 289 8.57 -4.30 6.40
N ILE A 290 9.15 -4.31 5.19
CA ILE A 290 10.60 -4.15 4.99
C ILE A 290 11.06 -2.82 5.56
N ARG A 291 12.04 -2.91 6.46
CA ARG A 291 12.80 -1.82 7.04
C ARG A 291 14.26 -2.02 6.71
N VAL A 292 14.88 -0.96 6.23
CA VAL A 292 16.33 -0.90 5.98
C VAL A 292 16.92 0.12 6.93
N ASP A 293 17.81 -0.35 7.81
CA ASP A 293 18.57 0.48 8.72
C ASP A 293 20.01 0.62 8.21
N GLU A 294 20.57 1.83 8.37
CA GLU A 294 21.94 2.19 7.97
C GLU A 294 23.02 1.67 8.94
#